data_AF-A0A952PLN4-F1
#
_entry.id   AF-A0A952PLN4-F1
#
_cell.length_a   1.000
_cell.length_b   1.000
_cell.length_c   1.000
_cell.angle_alpha   90.00
_cell.angle_beta   90.00
_cell.angle_gamma   90.00
#
_symmetry.space_group_name_H-M   'P 1'
#
loop_
_entity.id
_entity.type
_entity.pdbx_description
1 polymer ?
#
loop_
_entity_poly.entity_id
_entity_poly.type
_entity_poly.pdbx_seq_one_letter_code
_entity_poly.pdbx_strand_id
1 'polypeptide(L)'
;MDSQKVVDPFLKGTIDWLDQFSPGLWRNLDKVLELGEDKARLILKSFLECSCQSQNMQTILIGRRGVLSMPLPWVRENLPACVEQQLDLSDYWQYRRLLELCDALDGSLLKRYVRLGIESDKDDIKEAANDFQV
;
A
#
# COMPACT_ATOMS: atom_id res chain seq x y z
N MET A 1 -9.93 -8.25 33.88
CA MET A 1 -10.76 -8.90 32.85
C MET A 1 -10.21 -8.45 31.52
N ASP A 2 -9.26 -9.20 30.98
CA ASP A 2 -8.72 -8.92 29.65
C ASP A 2 -9.79 -9.25 28.62
N SER A 3 -10.36 -8.20 28.02
CA SER A 3 -11.07 -8.32 26.76
C SER A 3 -10.05 -8.76 25.71
N GLN A 4 -9.94 -10.07 25.46
CA GLN A 4 -9.33 -10.56 24.23
C GLN A 4 -10.09 -9.88 23.08
N LYS A 5 -9.55 -8.78 22.57
CA LYS A 5 -10.04 -8.16 21.34
C LYS A 5 -9.95 -9.26 20.29
N VAL A 6 -11.10 -9.70 19.80
CA VAL A 6 -11.19 -10.58 18.64
C VAL A 6 -10.43 -9.86 17.54
N VAL A 7 -9.25 -10.39 17.19
CA VAL A 7 -8.47 -9.88 16.08
C VAL A 7 -9.27 -10.24 14.83
N ASP A 8 -9.60 -9.23 14.02
CA ASP A 8 -10.27 -9.40 12.74
C ASP A 8 -9.58 -10.54 11.94
N PRO A 9 -10.33 -11.49 11.34
CA PRO A 9 -9.72 -12.65 10.67
C PRO A 9 -8.75 -12.28 9.54
N PHE A 10 -8.99 -11.18 8.82
CA PHE A 10 -8.08 -10.71 7.77
C PHE A 10 -6.77 -10.22 8.39
N LEU A 11 -6.87 -9.43 9.46
CA LEU A 11 -5.70 -8.98 10.21
C LEU A 11 -4.93 -10.15 10.83
N LYS A 12 -5.63 -11.15 11.37
CA LYS A 12 -4.99 -12.35 11.92
C LYS A 12 -4.20 -13.08 10.83
N GLY A 13 -4.78 -13.28 9.65
CA GLY A 13 -4.09 -13.91 8.52
C GLY A 13 -2.83 -13.15 8.10
N THR A 14 -2.89 -11.82 8.05
CA THR A 14 -1.72 -10.98 7.77
C THR A 14 -0.64 -11.12 8.85
N ILE A 15 -1.02 -11.14 10.14
CA ILE A 15 -0.08 -11.33 11.25
C ILE A 15 0.59 -12.71 11.14
N ASP A 16 -0.20 -13.77 10.99
CA ASP A 16 0.31 -15.15 10.89
C ASP A 16 1.27 -15.31 9.69
N TRP A 17 1.01 -14.62 8.58
CA TRP A 17 1.91 -14.60 7.42
C TRP A 17 3.21 -13.84 7.70
N LEU A 18 3.13 -12.64 8.30
CA LEU A 18 4.32 -11.84 8.63
C LEU A 18 5.22 -12.54 9.66
N ASP A 19 4.63 -13.25 10.61
CA ASP A 19 5.35 -13.99 11.64
C ASP A 19 6.18 -15.15 11.07
N GLN A 20 5.92 -15.59 9.83
CA GLN A 20 6.79 -16.54 9.11
C GLN A 20 8.14 -15.93 8.71
N PHE A 21 8.22 -14.60 8.60
CA PHE A 21 9.47 -13.89 8.30
C PHE A 21 10.20 -13.50 9.58
N SER A 22 9.47 -12.97 10.56
CA SER A 22 9.99 -12.63 11.89
C SER A 22 8.83 -12.49 12.89
N PRO A 23 8.87 -13.15 14.07
CA PRO A 23 7.80 -13.05 15.06
C PRO A 23 7.54 -11.61 15.51
N GLY A 24 6.28 -11.19 15.48
CA GLY A 24 5.84 -9.86 15.89
C GLY A 24 6.13 -8.76 14.86
N LEU A 25 6.46 -9.12 13.62
CA LEU A 25 6.84 -8.17 12.57
C LEU A 25 5.74 -7.14 12.27
N TRP A 26 4.46 -7.52 12.33
CA TRP A 26 3.35 -6.56 12.15
C TRP A 26 3.44 -5.33 13.06
N ARG A 27 3.97 -5.50 14.28
CA ARG A 27 4.14 -4.41 15.25
C ARG A 27 5.44 -3.63 15.08
N ASN A 28 6.35 -4.10 14.23
CA ASN A 28 7.71 -3.60 14.04
C ASN A 28 8.04 -3.51 12.54
N LEU A 29 7.10 -3.08 11.70
CA LEU A 29 7.30 -2.97 10.25
C LEU A 29 8.36 -1.93 9.86
N ASP A 30 8.73 -1.04 10.77
CA ASP A 30 9.90 -0.15 10.66
C ASP A 30 11.22 -0.92 10.56
N LYS A 31 11.25 -2.19 11.01
CA LYS A 31 12.42 -3.07 10.97
C LYS A 31 12.42 -4.03 9.79
N VAL A 32 11.49 -3.90 8.86
CA VAL A 32 11.34 -4.84 7.73
C VAL A 32 12.62 -4.99 6.88
N LEU A 33 13.48 -3.97 6.86
CA LEU A 33 14.76 -4.00 6.14
C LEU A 33 15.79 -4.95 6.76
N GLU A 34 15.66 -5.28 8.05
CA GLU A 34 16.51 -6.28 8.71
C GLU A 34 16.31 -7.69 8.13
N LEU A 35 15.20 -7.92 7.42
CA LEU A 35 14.91 -9.19 6.74
C LEU A 35 15.68 -9.34 5.43
N GLY A 36 16.25 -8.24 4.90
CA GLY A 36 16.85 -8.16 3.58
C GLY A 36 15.91 -7.62 2.51
N GLU A 37 16.52 -7.04 1.47
CA GLU A 37 15.83 -6.26 0.43
C GLU A 37 14.72 -7.04 -0.29
N ASP A 38 14.97 -8.30 -0.64
CA ASP A 38 14.00 -9.13 -1.36
C ASP A 38 12.72 -9.38 -0.56
N LYS A 39 12.87 -9.64 0.75
CA LYS A 39 11.73 -9.87 1.65
C LYS A 39 10.97 -8.57 1.92
N ALA A 40 11.69 -7.47 2.13
CA ALA A 40 11.06 -6.16 2.30
C ALA A 40 10.23 -5.78 1.06
N ARG A 41 10.78 -6.01 -0.14
CA ARG A 41 10.09 -5.76 -1.41
C ARG A 41 8.89 -6.68 -1.62
N LEU A 42 9.01 -7.95 -1.27
CA LEU A 42 7.87 -8.89 -1.28
C LEU A 42 6.75 -8.38 -0.38
N ILE A 43 7.08 -7.96 0.85
CA ILE A 43 6.09 -7.46 1.81
C ILE A 43 5.43 -6.18 1.30
N LEU A 44 6.20 -5.24 0.74
CA LEU A 44 5.66 -4.02 0.14
C LEU A 44 4.67 -4.34 -0.99
N LYS A 45 5.02 -5.27 -1.88
CA LYS A 45 4.14 -5.70 -2.98
C LYS A 45 2.83 -6.28 -2.47
N SER A 46 2.87 -7.19 -1.49
CA SER A 46 1.67 -7.78 -0.91
C SER A 46 0.77 -6.75 -0.22
N PHE A 47 1.35 -5.76 0.47
CA PHE A 47 0.55 -4.66 1.03
C PHE A 47 0.00 -3.73 -0.04
N LEU A 48 0.72 -3.50 -1.13
CA LEU A 48 0.24 -2.70 -2.26
C LEU A 48 -0.94 -3.38 -2.96
N GLU A 49 -0.85 -4.68 -3.23
CA GLU A 49 -1.95 -5.49 -3.75
C GLU A 49 -3.19 -5.39 -2.85
N CYS A 50 -3.00 -5.58 -1.53
CA CYS A 50 -4.10 -5.44 -0.56
C CYS A 50 -4.73 -4.04 -0.59
N SER A 51 -3.91 -2.99 -0.70
CA SER A 51 -4.33 -1.59 -0.67
C SER A 51 -5.09 -1.14 -1.92
N CYS A 52 -4.74 -1.68 -3.08
CA CYS A 52 -5.17 -1.14 -4.37
C CYS A 52 -6.09 -2.11 -5.14
N GLN A 53 -5.86 -3.42 -5.07
CA GLN A 53 -6.60 -4.40 -5.88
C GLN A 53 -7.78 -5.04 -5.13
N SER A 54 -7.74 -5.10 -3.79
CA SER A 54 -8.81 -5.74 -3.02
C SER A 54 -10.15 -5.01 -3.15
N GLN A 55 -11.26 -5.75 -3.09
CA GLN A 55 -12.61 -5.19 -2.99
C GLN A 55 -13.11 -5.12 -1.54
N ASN A 56 -12.40 -5.78 -0.61
CA ASN A 56 -12.77 -5.81 0.80
C ASN A 56 -12.13 -4.62 1.54
N MET A 57 -12.97 -3.78 2.16
CA MET A 57 -12.52 -2.58 2.87
C MET A 57 -11.50 -2.89 3.98
N GLN A 58 -11.68 -3.97 4.74
CA GLN A 58 -10.74 -4.33 5.80
C GLN A 58 -9.37 -4.69 5.23
N THR A 59 -9.33 -5.48 4.15
CA THR A 59 -8.07 -5.81 3.45
C THR A 59 -7.37 -4.56 2.91
N ILE A 60 -8.12 -3.61 2.33
CA ILE A 60 -7.59 -2.32 1.87
C ILE A 60 -6.93 -1.57 3.03
N LEU A 61 -7.63 -1.45 4.16
CA LEU A 61 -7.13 -0.74 5.33
C LEU A 61 -5.90 -1.42 5.95
N ILE A 62 -5.87 -2.75 5.99
CA ILE A 62 -4.71 -3.53 6.46
C ILE A 62 -3.51 -3.28 5.55
N GLY A 63 -3.69 -3.33 4.23
CA GLY A 63 -2.64 -3.03 3.25
C GLY A 63 -2.07 -1.63 3.46
N ARG A 64 -2.95 -0.61 3.54
CA ARG A 64 -2.53 0.79 3.71
C ARG A 64 -1.75 0.98 5.00
N ARG A 65 -2.26 0.43 6.10
CA ARG A 65 -1.57 0.46 7.40
C ARG A 65 -0.21 -0.22 7.32
N GLY A 66 -0.11 -1.34 6.60
CA GLY A 66 1.14 -2.05 6.37
C GLY A 66 2.17 -1.14 5.68
N VAL A 67 1.84 -0.56 4.53
CA VAL A 67 2.74 0.34 3.80
C VAL A 67 3.14 1.55 4.65
N LEU A 68 2.18 2.20 5.33
CA LEU A 68 2.42 3.37 6.19
C LEU A 68 3.30 3.07 7.41
N SER A 69 3.39 1.81 7.82
CA SER A 69 4.20 1.39 8.97
C SER A 69 5.62 0.96 8.58
N MET A 70 5.93 0.88 7.28
CA MET A 70 7.28 0.61 6.78
C MET A 70 8.14 1.89 6.75
N PRO A 71 9.49 1.80 6.68
CA PRO A 71 10.35 2.97 6.63
C PRO A 71 10.07 3.86 5.41
N LEU A 72 9.52 5.06 5.65
CA LEU A 72 9.07 5.97 4.58
C LEU A 72 10.15 6.28 3.52
N PRO A 73 11.43 6.56 3.86
CA PRO A 73 12.44 6.81 2.84
C PRO A 73 12.58 5.63 1.86
N TRP A 74 12.62 4.40 2.38
CA TRP A 74 12.73 3.20 1.57
C TRP A 74 11.44 2.93 0.77
N VAL A 75 10.25 3.16 1.35
CA VAL A 75 8.98 3.05 0.63
C VAL A 75 8.93 4.05 -0.53
N ARG A 76 9.32 5.31 -0.31
CA ARG A 76 9.32 6.34 -1.37
C ARG A 76 10.19 5.95 -2.56
N GLU A 77 11.35 5.34 -2.30
CA GLU A 77 12.28 4.88 -3.34
C GLU A 77 11.77 3.63 -4.07
N ASN A 78 11.10 2.71 -3.38
CA ASN A 78 10.75 1.39 -3.91
C ASN A 78 9.31 1.24 -4.39
N LEU A 79 8.39 2.07 -3.90
CA LEU A 79 6.98 2.04 -4.29
C LEU A 79 6.79 2.17 -5.80
N PRO A 80 7.49 3.06 -6.52
CA PRO A 80 7.26 3.20 -7.96
C PRO A 80 7.49 1.93 -8.77
N ALA A 81 8.59 1.23 -8.52
CA ALA A 81 8.88 -0.04 -9.17
C ALA A 81 7.86 -1.13 -8.78
N CYS A 82 7.34 -1.11 -7.55
CA CYS A 82 6.31 -2.04 -7.14
C CYS A 82 4.96 -1.74 -7.81
N VAL A 83 4.60 -0.46 -7.96
CA VAL A 83 3.40 -0.02 -8.67
C VAL A 83 3.43 -0.47 -10.12
N GLU A 84 4.52 -0.22 -10.84
CA GLU A 84 4.68 -0.62 -12.25
C GLU A 84 4.58 -2.13 -12.45
N GLN A 85 4.94 -2.93 -11.44
CA GLN A 85 4.92 -4.39 -11.51
C GLN A 85 3.60 -5.01 -11.06
N GLN A 86 2.79 -4.31 -10.27
CA GLN A 86 1.62 -4.89 -9.60
C GLN A 86 0.30 -4.26 -10.05
N LEU A 87 0.27 -2.98 -10.39
CA LEU A 87 -0.97 -2.27 -10.61
C LEU A 87 -1.25 -2.04 -12.09
N ASP A 88 -2.50 -2.27 -12.47
CA ASP A 88 -3.04 -1.75 -13.73
C ASP A 88 -3.50 -0.32 -13.50
N LEU A 89 -2.65 0.66 -13.85
CA LEU A 89 -2.96 2.09 -13.71
C LEU A 89 -4.03 2.57 -14.71
N SER A 90 -4.47 1.68 -15.59
CA SER A 90 -5.58 1.93 -16.50
C SER A 90 -6.92 1.49 -15.90
N ASP A 91 -6.91 0.77 -14.77
CA ASP A 91 -8.09 0.45 -13.97
C ASP A 91 -8.37 1.60 -12.98
N TYR A 92 -9.59 2.14 -13.06
CA TYR A 92 -10.03 3.26 -12.24
C TYR A 92 -9.83 3.01 -10.73
N TRP A 93 -10.20 1.83 -10.22
CA TRP A 93 -10.17 1.56 -8.79
C TRP A 93 -8.75 1.36 -8.27
N GLN A 94 -7.90 0.64 -9.01
CA GLN A 94 -6.50 0.48 -8.64
C GLN A 94 -5.78 1.82 -8.65
N TYR A 95 -6.00 2.64 -9.68
CA TYR A 95 -5.41 3.98 -9.78
C TYR A 95 -5.90 4.91 -8.67
N ARG A 96 -7.23 5.01 -8.46
CA ARG A 96 -7.82 5.85 -7.41
C ARG A 96 -7.28 5.48 -6.02
N ARG A 97 -7.19 4.19 -5.71
CA ARG A 97 -6.68 3.73 -4.41
C ARG A 97 -5.17 3.93 -4.26
N LEU A 98 -4.42 3.90 -5.36
CA LEU A 98 -3.02 4.31 -5.34
C LEU A 98 -2.89 5.80 -4.98
N LEU A 99 -3.73 6.67 -5.54
CA LEU A 99 -3.73 8.10 -5.18
C LEU A 99 -4.05 8.30 -3.69
N GLU A 100 -5.07 7.64 -3.17
CA GLU A 100 -5.40 7.68 -1.74
C GLU A 100 -4.26 7.17 -0.84
N LEU A 101 -3.56 6.11 -1.27
CA LEU A 101 -2.38 5.62 -0.55
C LEU A 101 -1.23 6.64 -0.60
N CYS A 102 -0.97 7.25 -1.76
CA CYS A 102 0.09 8.24 -1.91
C CYS A 102 -0.19 9.53 -1.13
N ASP A 103 -1.46 9.97 -1.08
CA ASP A 103 -1.91 11.10 -0.28
C ASP A 103 -1.61 10.89 1.22
N ALA A 104 -1.87 9.68 1.73
CA ALA A 104 -1.55 9.32 3.10
C ALA A 104 -0.04 9.14 3.37
N LEU A 105 0.75 8.77 2.35
CA LEU A 105 2.18 8.48 2.50
C LEU A 105 3.05 9.73 2.39
N ASP A 106 2.97 10.43 1.27
CA ASP A 106 3.94 11.44 0.88
C ASP A 106 3.44 12.28 -0.31
N GLY A 107 3.38 13.60 -0.13
CA GLY A 107 2.91 14.51 -1.17
C GLY A 107 3.73 14.49 -2.46
N SER A 108 5.00 14.05 -2.44
CA SER A 108 5.79 13.93 -3.67
C SER A 108 5.38 12.73 -4.51
N LEU A 109 5.04 11.59 -3.87
CA LEU A 109 4.45 10.43 -4.53
C LEU A 109 3.08 10.76 -5.10
N LEU A 110 2.23 11.46 -4.32
CA LEU A 110 0.92 11.88 -4.80
C LEU A 110 1.05 12.74 -6.07
N LYS A 111 1.89 13.78 -6.04
CA LYS A 111 2.13 14.65 -7.19
C LYS A 111 2.60 13.89 -8.43
N ARG A 112 3.48 12.89 -8.26
CA ARG A 112 3.93 12.03 -9.36
C ARG A 112 2.76 11.32 -10.03
N TYR A 113 1.89 10.67 -9.26
CA TYR A 113 0.81 9.88 -9.83
C TYR A 113 -0.38 10.72 -10.30
N VAL A 114 -0.66 11.87 -9.66
CA VAL A 114 -1.63 12.85 -10.18
C VAL A 114 -1.20 13.34 -11.56
N ARG A 115 0.07 13.73 -11.73
CA ARG A 115 0.59 14.14 -13.05
C ARG A 115 0.40 13.05 -14.10
N LEU A 116 0.71 11.80 -13.75
CA LEU A 116 0.53 10.66 -14.65
C LEU A 116 -0.93 10.51 -15.11
N GLY A 117 -1.90 10.68 -14.21
CA GLY A 117 -3.32 10.53 -14.57
C GLY A 117 -3.88 11.70 -15.36
N ILE A 118 -3.41 12.93 -15.11
CA ILE A 118 -3.78 14.11 -15.92
C ILE A 118 -3.35 13.91 -17.39
N GLU A 119 -2.20 13.30 -17.62
CA GLU A 119 -1.65 12.98 -18.94
C GLU A 119 -2.25 11.70 -19.57
N SER A 120 -3.15 10.98 -18.88
CA SER A 120 -3.80 9.76 -19.37
C SER A 120 -4.69 10.05 -20.57
N ASP A 121 -4.99 9.05 -21.41
CA ASP A 121 -6.02 9.15 -22.45
C ASP A 121 -7.41 8.72 -21.96
N LYS A 122 -7.51 8.12 -20.77
CA LYS A 122 -8.78 7.66 -20.20
C LYS A 122 -9.41 8.72 -19.31
N ASP A 123 -10.68 9.04 -19.57
CA ASP A 123 -11.40 10.12 -18.87
C ASP A 123 -11.62 9.82 -17.38
N ASP A 124 -11.88 8.57 -17.02
CA ASP A 124 -12.05 8.13 -15.62
C ASP A 124 -10.76 8.26 -14.80
N ILE A 125 -9.60 7.96 -15.42
CA ILE A 125 -8.29 8.17 -14.81
C ILE A 125 -7.97 9.66 -14.64
N LYS A 126 -8.30 10.50 -15.64
CA LYS A 126 -8.16 11.96 -15.51
C LYS A 126 -9.03 12.51 -14.39
N GLU A 127 -10.29 12.08 -14.33
CA GLU A 127 -11.23 12.47 -13.27
C GLU A 127 -10.66 12.10 -11.89
N ALA A 128 -10.23 10.85 -11.71
CA ALA A 128 -9.59 10.41 -10.47
C ALA A 128 -8.35 11.25 -10.11
N ALA A 129 -7.53 11.65 -11.08
CA ALA A 129 -6.36 12.49 -10.85
C ALA A 129 -6.73 13.92 -10.45
N ASN A 130 -7.76 14.50 -11.09
CA ASN A 130 -8.24 15.85 -10.81
C ASN A 130 -8.79 16.01 -9.39
N ASP A 131 -9.40 14.97 -8.83
CA ASP A 131 -9.89 14.97 -7.43
C ASP A 131 -8.77 15.20 -6.39
N PHE A 132 -7.50 14.98 -6.76
CA PHE A 132 -6.34 15.15 -5.88
C PHE A 132 -5.42 16.29 -6.34
N GLN A 133 -5.85 17.14 -7.27
CA GLN A 133 -5.13 18.37 -7.57
C GLN A 133 -5.19 19.32 -6.36
N VAL A 134 -4.03 19.61 -5.78
CA VAL A 134 -3.83 20.57 -4.68
C VAL A 134 -2.99 21.76 -5.13
#